data_AF-A0AAQ3LHH3-F1
#
_entry.id   AF-A0AAQ3LHH3-F1
#
_cell.length_a   1.000
_cell.length_b   1.000
_cell.length_c   1.000
_cell.angle_alpha   90.00
_cell.angle_beta   90.00
_cell.angle_gamma   90.00
#
_symmetry.space_group_name_H-M   'P 1'
#
loop_
_entity.id
_entity.type
_entity.pdbx_description
1 polymer ?
#
loop_
_entity_poly.entity_id
_entity_poly.type
_entity_poly.pdbx_seq_one_letter_code
_entity_poly.pdbx_strand_id
1 'polypeptide(L)'
;MSTADDGFPRRVKEDLRRDVGGYCSAPFCGIQTFVYDRARRKDKLTGDAAHICGARPDAARYYDLPMDVDRHGYENGIWLCAVCHRMIDHSAHLYPVEMLHEWKRLAIDAHQAGGRRPPALMVGSDLTRDHQNAAQFLNEVWQVRVRFRQEKFRVSPGDRFNSIVKFDTEFARLIRNRAGMYMAKPWNAFHPHWTFTPEIQVWESEIVRMAGRLAEMPALALMGEGVFDFYHQVDEEGNLVFRDESTRALHIFVQMLERFDEFLTDYKGPQQNPYGSSPYGF
;
A
#
# COMPACT_ATOMS: atom_id res chain seq x y z
N MET A 1 9.85 -6.91 32.84
CA MET A 1 9.11 -7.83 31.93
C MET A 1 9.87 -7.85 30.62
N SER A 2 10.21 -9.05 30.15
CA SER A 2 11.19 -9.36 29.09
C SER A 2 11.11 -8.45 27.85
N THR A 3 12.11 -7.59 27.67
CA THR A 3 12.40 -6.89 26.41
C THR A 3 13.05 -7.88 25.44
N ALA A 4 12.27 -8.79 24.88
CA ALA A 4 12.71 -9.55 23.72
C ALA A 4 12.76 -8.58 22.55
N ASP A 5 13.95 -8.38 21.98
CA ASP A 5 14.20 -7.60 20.77
C ASP A 5 13.38 -8.22 19.63
N ASP A 6 12.20 -7.66 19.38
CA ASP A 6 11.30 -8.06 18.28
C ASP A 6 11.76 -7.52 16.92
N GLY A 7 12.84 -6.73 16.92
CA GLY A 7 13.44 -6.16 15.73
C GLY A 7 14.30 -7.14 14.93
N PHE A 8 14.57 -6.77 13.69
CA PHE A 8 15.62 -7.41 12.89
C PHE A 8 17.01 -7.01 13.40
N PRO A 9 18.00 -7.94 13.41
CA PRO A 9 19.40 -7.59 13.65
C PRO A 9 19.86 -6.49 12.71
N ARG A 10 20.72 -5.59 13.19
CA ARG A 10 21.23 -4.45 12.40
C ARG A 10 21.78 -4.86 11.03
N ARG A 11 22.47 -6.00 10.96
CA ARG A 11 23.02 -6.51 9.69
C ARG A 11 21.90 -6.83 8.69
N VAL A 12 20.85 -7.52 9.13
CA VAL A 12 19.70 -7.87 8.27
C VAL A 12 18.99 -6.61 7.77
N LYS A 13 18.78 -5.61 8.64
CA LYS A 13 18.20 -4.31 8.23
C LYS A 13 19.03 -3.63 7.14
N GLU A 14 20.35 -3.63 7.29
CA GLU A 14 21.25 -3.02 6.32
C GLU A 14 21.29 -3.79 4.99
N ASP A 15 21.31 -5.11 5.03
CA ASP A 15 21.27 -5.96 3.84
C ASP A 15 19.96 -5.73 3.07
N LEU A 16 18.80 -5.77 3.74
CA LEU A 16 17.49 -5.49 3.15
C LEU A 16 17.42 -4.10 2.51
N ARG A 17 17.94 -3.08 3.20
CA ARG A 17 17.96 -1.70 2.67
C ARG A 17 18.83 -1.59 1.43
N ARG A 18 20.04 -2.17 1.46
CA ARG A 18 21.01 -2.09 0.36
C ARG A 18 20.49 -2.79 -0.89
N ASP A 19 19.82 -3.92 -0.72
CA ASP A 19 19.37 -4.75 -1.84
C ASP A 19 18.29 -4.07 -2.70
N VAL A 20 17.61 -3.06 -2.14
CA VAL A 20 16.62 -2.24 -2.84
C VAL A 20 17.10 -0.79 -3.04
N GLY A 21 18.40 -0.51 -2.86
CA GLY A 21 18.99 0.81 -3.04
C GLY A 21 18.49 1.88 -2.05
N GLY A 22 17.89 1.47 -0.92
CA GLY A 22 17.25 2.36 0.03
C GLY A 22 15.96 3.02 -0.48
N TYR A 23 15.23 2.32 -1.35
CA TYR A 23 13.87 2.70 -1.78
C TYR A 23 12.82 1.80 -1.15
N CYS A 24 11.62 2.33 -0.94
CA CYS A 24 10.49 1.54 -0.46
C CYS A 24 10.12 0.44 -1.47
N SER A 25 10.04 -0.81 -1.00
CA SER A 25 9.75 -1.98 -1.86
C SER A 25 8.30 -2.06 -2.36
N ALA A 26 7.37 -1.25 -1.81
CA ALA A 26 5.99 -1.22 -2.29
C ALA A 26 5.94 -0.65 -3.74
N PRO A 27 5.40 -1.38 -4.73
CA PRO A 27 5.50 -1.04 -6.15
C PRO A 27 4.97 0.35 -6.53
N PHE A 28 3.87 0.77 -5.89
CA PHE A 28 3.27 2.08 -6.10
C PHE A 28 4.02 3.21 -5.39
N CYS A 29 4.81 2.91 -4.36
CA CYS A 29 5.49 3.91 -3.53
C CYS A 29 6.88 4.28 -4.09
N GLY A 30 7.88 3.39 -3.98
CA GLY A 30 9.23 3.63 -4.50
C GLY A 30 9.94 4.90 -3.99
N ILE A 31 9.54 5.46 -2.86
CA ILE A 31 10.18 6.66 -2.30
C ILE A 31 11.56 6.34 -1.72
N GLN A 32 12.47 7.30 -1.78
CA GLN A 32 13.77 7.18 -1.11
C GLN A 32 13.57 7.21 0.41
N THR A 33 14.16 6.25 1.12
CA THR A 33 13.97 6.09 2.56
C THR A 33 15.18 6.55 3.37
N PHE A 34 16.06 7.35 2.78
CA PHE A 34 17.17 7.96 3.51
C PHE A 34 17.61 9.26 2.84
N VAL A 35 18.16 10.17 3.65
CA VAL A 35 18.87 11.36 3.18
C VAL A 35 20.17 11.47 3.97
N TYR A 36 21.26 11.84 3.31
CA TYR A 36 22.54 12.05 3.98
C TYR A 36 22.54 13.38 4.74
N ASP A 37 22.62 13.32 6.07
CA ASP A 37 22.82 14.49 6.94
C ASP A 37 24.30 14.90 6.87
N ARG A 38 24.59 15.94 6.08
CA ARG A 38 25.95 16.45 5.86
C ARG A 38 26.61 16.95 7.14
N ALA A 39 25.85 17.57 8.05
CA ALA A 39 26.39 18.13 9.28
C ALA A 39 26.83 17.03 10.25
N ARG A 40 26.03 15.96 10.34
CA ARG A 40 26.31 14.81 11.22
C ARG A 40 27.11 13.69 10.54
N ARG A 41 27.38 13.82 9.24
CA ARG A 41 28.04 12.81 8.40
C ARG A 41 27.44 11.41 8.55
N LYS A 42 26.11 11.34 8.57
CA LYS A 42 25.37 10.08 8.74
C LYS A 42 24.09 10.08 7.93
N ASP A 43 23.60 8.89 7.60
CA ASP A 43 22.28 8.74 6.99
C ASP A 43 21.19 9.03 8.02
N LYS A 44 20.19 9.81 7.61
CA LYS A 44 18.90 9.93 8.27
C LYS A 44 17.92 9.01 7.55
N LEU A 45 17.58 7.89 8.17
CA LEU A 45 16.65 6.91 7.63
C LEU A 45 15.19 7.33 7.89
N THR A 46 14.31 7.04 6.92
CA THR A 46 12.85 7.21 6.97
C THR A 46 12.10 5.93 6.60
N GLY A 47 12.82 4.81 6.50
CA GLY A 47 12.30 3.46 6.32
C GLY A 47 12.94 2.49 7.32
N ASP A 48 12.34 1.32 7.43
CA ASP A 48 12.82 0.22 8.28
C ASP A 48 12.49 -1.13 7.63
N ALA A 49 13.08 -2.20 8.16
CA ALA A 49 12.72 -3.56 7.83
C ALA A 49 11.39 -3.93 8.49
N ALA A 50 10.45 -4.39 7.69
CA ALA A 50 9.17 -4.91 8.09
C ALA A 50 9.15 -6.44 8.01
N HIS A 51 8.40 -7.08 8.90
CA HIS A 51 8.20 -8.52 8.84
C HIS A 51 7.14 -8.87 7.79
N ILE A 52 7.48 -9.79 6.89
CA ILE A 52 6.50 -10.42 6.00
C ILE A 52 5.53 -11.22 6.85
N CYS A 53 6.00 -12.14 7.69
CA CYS A 53 5.20 -12.81 8.71
C CYS A 53 5.57 -12.23 10.09
N GLY A 54 4.60 -11.61 10.77
CA GLY A 54 4.81 -10.78 11.96
C GLY A 54 5.62 -11.44 13.08
N ALA A 55 6.28 -10.63 13.91
CA ALA A 55 7.16 -11.13 14.97
C ALA A 55 6.42 -11.76 16.16
N ARG A 56 5.14 -11.42 16.37
CA ARG A 56 4.37 -11.72 17.58
C ARG A 56 3.05 -12.43 17.26
N PRO A 57 2.50 -13.29 18.15
CA PRO A 57 1.30 -14.09 17.87
C PRO A 57 0.05 -13.32 17.43
N ASP A 58 -0.04 -12.04 17.79
CA ASP A 58 -1.12 -11.12 17.45
C ASP A 58 -0.83 -10.23 16.22
N ALA A 59 0.39 -10.34 15.65
CA ALA A 59 0.79 -9.60 14.46
C ALA A 59 0.28 -10.25 13.17
N ALA A 60 0.18 -9.45 12.11
CA ALA A 60 -0.25 -9.90 10.80
C ALA A 60 0.60 -11.07 10.29
N ARG A 61 -0.06 -12.12 9.79
CA ARG A 61 0.56 -13.29 9.15
C ARG A 61 1.52 -14.09 10.03
N TYR A 62 1.41 -13.97 11.37
CA TYR A 62 2.35 -14.62 12.30
C TYR A 62 2.50 -16.14 12.07
N TYR A 63 1.38 -16.82 11.85
CA TYR A 63 1.29 -18.28 11.70
C TYR A 63 1.61 -18.77 10.30
N ASP A 64 1.80 -17.86 9.34
CA ASP A 64 2.08 -18.20 7.93
C ASP A 64 3.59 -18.36 7.67
N LEU A 65 4.44 -18.18 8.70
CA LEU A 65 5.89 -18.34 8.57
C LEU A 65 6.26 -19.84 8.47
N PRO A 66 6.97 -20.27 7.41
CA PRO A 66 7.51 -21.63 7.32
C PRO A 66 8.48 -21.95 8.48
N MET A 67 8.50 -23.21 8.93
CA MET A 67 9.28 -23.63 10.11
C MET A 67 10.80 -23.47 9.96
N ASP A 68 11.31 -23.53 8.73
CA ASP A 68 12.72 -23.42 8.39
C ASP A 68 13.20 -21.96 8.18
N VAL A 69 12.29 -20.99 8.22
CA VAL A 69 12.59 -19.58 8.06
C VAL A 69 12.79 -18.92 9.43
N ASP A 70 13.94 -18.26 9.60
CA ASP A 70 14.18 -17.42 10.78
C ASP A 70 13.25 -16.20 10.76
N ARG A 71 12.46 -16.04 11.83
CA ARG A 71 11.51 -14.94 12.01
C ARG A 71 12.18 -13.57 11.95
N HIS A 72 13.44 -13.47 12.38
CA HIS A 72 14.24 -12.24 12.31
C HIS A 72 15.34 -12.33 11.22
N GLY A 73 15.21 -13.29 10.31
CA GLY A 73 16.13 -13.51 9.20
C GLY A 73 15.79 -12.70 7.96
N TYR A 74 16.75 -12.58 7.06
CA TYR A 74 16.62 -11.82 5.81
C TYR A 74 15.40 -12.26 4.99
N GLU A 75 15.11 -13.56 4.90
CA GLU A 75 14.00 -14.09 4.11
C GLU A 75 12.63 -13.56 4.54
N ASN A 76 12.41 -13.37 5.85
CA ASN A 76 11.16 -12.85 6.40
C ASN A 76 11.10 -11.30 6.44
N GLY A 77 12.12 -10.62 5.94
CA GLY A 77 12.20 -9.16 5.94
C GLY A 77 11.91 -8.53 4.58
N ILE A 78 11.26 -7.36 4.60
CA ILE A 78 11.09 -6.47 3.43
C ILE A 78 11.38 -5.02 3.85
N TRP A 79 12.07 -4.24 3.01
CA TRP A 79 12.40 -2.85 3.33
C TRP A 79 11.31 -1.87 2.86
N LEU A 80 10.73 -1.10 3.78
CA LEU A 80 9.60 -0.22 3.50
C LEU A 80 9.76 1.16 4.15
N CYS A 81 9.11 2.19 3.58
CA CYS A 81 8.92 3.44 4.28
C CYS A 81 7.93 3.27 5.45
N ALA A 82 7.97 4.17 6.44
CA ALA A 82 7.11 4.08 7.63
C ALA A 82 5.61 3.92 7.32
N VAL A 83 5.12 4.57 6.26
CA VAL A 83 3.71 4.48 5.86
C VAL A 83 3.36 3.10 5.30
N CYS A 84 4.14 2.59 4.33
CA CYS A 84 3.89 1.28 3.74
C CYS A 84 4.12 0.15 4.74
N HIS A 85 5.09 0.30 5.65
CA HIS A 85 5.31 -0.64 6.76
C HIS A 85 4.04 -0.80 7.59
N ARG A 86 3.50 0.31 8.11
CA ARG A 86 2.28 0.28 8.93
C ARG A 86 1.09 -0.33 8.20
N MET A 87 0.92 -0.02 6.92
CA MET A 87 -0.19 -0.56 6.13
C MET A 87 -0.15 -2.09 6.05
N ILE A 88 1.03 -2.68 5.82
CA ILE A 88 1.15 -4.14 5.73
C ILE A 88 1.00 -4.82 7.09
N ASP A 89 1.36 -4.15 8.17
CA ASP A 89 1.23 -4.68 9.54
C ASP A 89 -0.23 -4.65 10.03
N HIS A 90 -1.01 -3.66 9.58
CA HIS A 90 -2.38 -3.46 10.06
C HIS A 90 -3.42 -4.32 9.30
N SER A 91 -3.06 -4.95 8.18
CA SER A 91 -3.98 -5.84 7.46
C SER A 91 -3.28 -6.99 6.73
N ALA A 92 -3.37 -8.18 7.32
CA ALA A 92 -2.99 -9.44 6.68
C ALA A 92 -3.83 -9.72 5.42
N HIS A 93 -5.15 -9.49 5.50
CA HIS A 93 -6.09 -9.72 4.39
C HIS A 93 -5.76 -8.91 3.13
N LEU A 94 -5.37 -7.65 3.29
CA LEU A 94 -4.98 -6.82 2.15
C LEU A 94 -3.60 -7.14 1.61
N TYR A 95 -2.70 -7.69 2.42
CA TYR A 95 -1.29 -7.90 2.10
C TYR A 95 -0.86 -9.32 2.47
N PRO A 96 -1.23 -10.34 1.68
CA PRO A 96 -0.85 -11.73 1.94
C PRO A 96 0.66 -11.95 1.74
N VAL A 97 1.18 -13.04 2.33
CA VAL A 97 2.62 -13.38 2.37
C VAL A 97 3.24 -13.42 0.98
N GLU A 98 2.59 -14.11 0.04
CA GLU A 98 3.10 -14.33 -1.33
C GLU A 98 3.28 -13.00 -2.06
N MET A 99 2.37 -12.06 -1.83
CA MET A 99 2.41 -10.73 -2.42
C MET A 99 3.58 -9.91 -1.88
N LEU A 100 3.88 -10.00 -0.58
CA LEU A 100 5.00 -9.28 0.02
C LEU A 100 6.35 -9.88 -0.42
N HIS A 101 6.44 -11.19 -0.59
CA HIS A 101 7.60 -11.81 -1.23
C HIS A 101 7.79 -11.32 -2.66
N GLU A 102 6.71 -11.20 -3.43
CA GLU A 102 6.78 -10.67 -4.79
C GLU A 102 7.21 -9.20 -4.81
N TRP A 103 6.70 -8.36 -3.90
CA TRP A 103 7.17 -6.97 -3.75
C TRP A 103 8.66 -6.89 -3.47
N LYS A 104 9.15 -7.71 -2.52
CA LYS A 104 10.58 -7.81 -2.21
C LYS A 104 11.38 -8.19 -3.45
N ARG A 105 10.97 -9.24 -4.16
CA ARG A 105 11.63 -9.74 -5.37
C ARG A 105 11.70 -8.66 -6.47
N LEU A 106 10.58 -8.03 -6.79
CA LEU A 106 10.50 -6.97 -7.80
C LEU A 106 11.37 -5.75 -7.46
N ALA A 107 11.42 -5.37 -6.18
CA ALA A 107 12.25 -4.25 -5.74
C ALA A 107 13.75 -4.54 -5.87
N ILE A 108 14.17 -5.76 -5.51
CA ILE A 108 15.56 -6.22 -5.67
C ILE A 108 15.93 -6.26 -7.16
N ASP A 109 15.10 -6.90 -7.99
CA ASP A 109 15.33 -7.00 -9.44
C ASP A 109 15.46 -5.61 -10.08
N ALA A 110 14.57 -4.68 -9.70
CA ALA A 110 14.61 -3.31 -10.20
C ALA A 110 15.91 -2.60 -9.81
N HIS A 111 16.37 -2.77 -8.57
CA HIS A 111 17.64 -2.19 -8.11
C HIS A 111 18.84 -2.79 -8.85
N GLN A 112 18.88 -4.10 -9.02
CA GLN A 112 19.93 -4.81 -9.75
C GLN A 112 19.99 -4.40 -11.22
N ALA A 113 18.85 -4.07 -11.82
CA ALA A 113 18.77 -3.51 -13.17
C ALA A 113 19.18 -2.02 -13.26
N GLY A 114 19.59 -1.39 -12.15
CA GLY A 114 19.97 0.03 -12.08
C GLY A 114 18.79 0.99 -12.05
N GLY A 115 17.57 0.48 -11.86
CA GLY A 115 16.34 1.25 -11.78
C GLY A 115 15.80 1.34 -10.35
N ARG A 116 14.63 1.98 -10.23
CA ARG A 116 13.82 1.98 -8.99
C ARG A 116 12.56 1.11 -9.11
N ARG A 117 12.12 0.89 -10.35
CA ARG A 117 10.97 0.07 -10.73
C ARG A 117 11.34 -0.68 -12.02
N PRO A 118 10.74 -1.84 -12.30
CA PRO A 118 10.91 -2.50 -13.59
C PRO A 118 10.60 -1.51 -14.73
N PRO A 119 11.46 -1.40 -15.74
CA PRO A 119 11.19 -0.52 -16.87
C PRO A 119 9.95 -1.04 -17.60
N ALA A 120 8.93 -0.21 -17.72
CA ALA A 120 7.79 -0.50 -18.57
C ALA A 120 7.91 0.30 -19.86
N LEU A 121 7.64 -0.37 -20.98
CA LEU A 121 7.78 0.19 -22.33
C LEU A 121 6.81 1.36 -22.50
N MET A 122 7.36 2.58 -22.57
CA MET A 122 6.60 3.77 -22.95
C MET A 122 6.51 3.83 -24.48
N VAL A 123 5.42 3.34 -25.06
CA VAL A 123 5.09 3.61 -26.46
C VAL A 123 3.75 4.32 -26.52
N GLY A 124 3.78 5.63 -26.79
CA GLY A 124 2.59 6.42 -27.13
C GLY A 124 1.68 6.85 -25.96
N SER A 125 2.18 6.90 -24.71
CA SER A 125 1.40 7.43 -23.59
C SER A 125 1.26 8.95 -23.68
N ASP A 126 0.04 9.44 -23.88
CA ASP A 126 -0.30 10.84 -23.64
C ASP A 126 -0.46 11.05 -22.13
N LEU A 127 0.55 11.67 -21.53
CA LEU A 127 0.59 11.93 -20.09
C LEU A 127 -0.61 12.75 -19.61
N THR A 128 -1.14 13.65 -20.43
CA THR A 128 -2.31 14.46 -20.07
C THR A 128 -3.55 13.58 -20.02
N ARG A 129 -3.72 12.71 -21.02
CA ARG A 129 -4.83 11.74 -21.06
C ARG A 129 -4.73 10.75 -19.90
N ASP A 130 -3.56 10.21 -19.62
CA ASP A 130 -3.36 9.25 -18.53
C ASP A 130 -3.62 9.90 -17.16
N HIS A 131 -3.20 11.16 -16.97
CA HIS A 131 -3.55 11.91 -15.75
C HIS A 131 -5.06 12.11 -15.61
N GLN A 132 -5.75 12.49 -16.70
CA GLN A 132 -7.21 12.65 -16.70
C GLN A 132 -7.93 11.33 -16.41
N ASN A 133 -7.49 10.23 -17.00
CA ASN A 133 -8.03 8.89 -16.76
C ASN A 133 -7.88 8.50 -15.28
N ALA A 134 -6.69 8.69 -14.71
CA ALA A 134 -6.42 8.40 -13.30
C ALA A 134 -7.23 9.29 -12.34
N ALA A 135 -7.40 10.57 -12.67
CA ALA A 135 -8.25 11.47 -11.90
C ALA A 135 -9.72 11.02 -11.93
N GLN A 136 -10.24 10.60 -13.09
CA GLN A 136 -11.60 10.05 -13.20
C GLN A 136 -11.76 8.72 -12.45
N PHE A 137 -10.75 7.85 -12.52
CA PHE A 137 -10.66 6.61 -11.76
C PHE A 137 -10.83 6.88 -10.25
N LEU A 138 -10.10 7.85 -9.71
CA LEU A 138 -10.20 8.24 -8.30
C LEU A 138 -11.55 8.85 -7.96
N ASN A 139 -12.03 9.79 -8.77
CA ASN A 139 -13.29 10.49 -8.55
C ASN A 139 -14.48 9.54 -8.38
N GLU A 140 -14.54 8.47 -9.18
CA GLU A 140 -15.60 7.46 -9.11
C GLU A 140 -15.64 6.69 -7.78
N VAL A 141 -14.51 6.55 -7.07
CA VAL A 141 -14.45 5.85 -5.78
C VAL A 141 -14.29 6.81 -4.59
N TRP A 142 -14.09 8.10 -4.84
CA TRP A 142 -13.78 9.11 -3.82
C TRP A 142 -14.84 9.25 -2.72
N GLN A 143 -16.10 8.98 -3.04
CA GLN A 143 -17.20 9.01 -2.06
C GLN A 143 -17.00 7.99 -0.93
N VAL A 144 -16.26 6.90 -1.16
CA VAL A 144 -15.86 5.95 -0.09
C VAL A 144 -15.05 6.67 0.98
N ARG A 145 -14.03 7.44 0.57
CA ARG A 145 -13.19 8.24 1.47
C ARG A 145 -14.00 9.30 2.21
N VAL A 146 -14.89 10.02 1.51
CA VAL A 146 -15.72 11.07 2.12
C VAL A 146 -16.58 10.49 3.24
N ARG A 147 -17.31 9.42 2.94
CA ARG A 147 -18.23 8.77 3.89
C ARG A 147 -17.47 8.11 5.04
N PHE A 148 -16.35 7.44 4.77
CA PHE A 148 -15.49 6.89 5.83
C PHE A 148 -15.04 7.98 6.81
N ARG A 149 -14.53 9.12 6.31
CA ARG A 149 -14.08 10.21 7.19
C ARG A 149 -15.22 10.81 8.01
N GLN A 150 -16.41 10.94 7.44
CA GLN A 150 -17.60 11.42 8.15
C GLN A 150 -17.97 10.51 9.32
N GLU A 151 -18.03 9.19 9.09
CA GLU A 151 -18.37 8.24 10.16
C GLU A 151 -17.24 8.13 11.20
N LYS A 152 -15.98 8.10 10.75
CA LYS A 152 -14.82 8.16 11.64
C LYS A 152 -14.81 9.42 12.50
N PHE A 153 -15.29 10.55 12.01
CA PHE A 153 -15.37 11.79 12.78
C PHE A 153 -16.43 11.72 13.90
N ARG A 154 -17.49 10.93 13.72
CA ARG A 154 -18.54 10.72 14.73
C ARG A 154 -18.11 9.82 15.87
N VAL A 155 -17.17 8.90 15.62
CA VAL A 155 -16.65 7.97 16.63
C VAL A 155 -15.38 8.54 17.25
N SER A 156 -15.40 8.78 18.55
CA SER A 156 -14.20 9.23 19.30
C SER A 156 -13.32 8.05 19.69
N PRO A 157 -12.00 8.24 19.86
CA PRO A 157 -11.13 7.18 20.37
C PRO A 157 -11.63 6.66 21.72
N GLY A 158 -11.72 5.34 21.85
CA GLY A 158 -12.19 4.67 23.07
C GLY A 158 -13.71 4.62 23.27
N ASP A 159 -14.52 5.25 22.41
CA ASP A 159 -15.99 5.16 22.49
C ASP A 159 -16.50 3.81 21.96
N ARG A 160 -16.99 2.96 22.87
CA ARG A 160 -17.56 1.64 22.56
C ARG A 160 -19.05 1.65 22.27
N PHE A 161 -19.77 2.71 22.62
CA PHE A 161 -21.23 2.71 22.60
C PHE A 161 -21.79 3.16 21.25
N ASN A 162 -21.06 4.01 20.53
CA ASN A 162 -21.47 4.54 19.23
C ASN A 162 -20.54 4.10 18.09
N SER A 163 -19.86 2.97 18.24
CA SER A 163 -18.84 2.54 17.27
C SER A 163 -19.40 1.79 16.07
N ILE A 164 -20.64 1.31 16.12
CA ILE A 164 -21.24 0.55 15.03
C ILE A 164 -21.76 1.49 13.94
N VAL A 165 -21.19 1.34 12.74
CA VAL A 165 -21.51 2.13 11.56
C VAL A 165 -22.09 1.21 10.49
N LYS A 166 -23.20 1.63 9.88
CA LYS A 166 -23.82 0.92 8.75
C LYS A 166 -23.72 1.74 7.48
N PHE A 167 -22.98 1.23 6.50
CA PHE A 167 -22.97 1.77 5.15
C PHE A 167 -24.05 1.12 4.29
N ASP A 168 -24.59 1.88 3.34
CA ASP A 168 -25.60 1.38 2.40
C ASP A 168 -24.99 0.55 1.27
N THR A 169 -25.86 -0.09 0.49
CA THR A 169 -25.48 -0.90 -0.67
C THR A 169 -24.69 -0.11 -1.71
N GLU A 170 -24.94 1.19 -1.82
CA GLU A 170 -24.25 2.08 -2.75
C GLU A 170 -22.78 2.26 -2.37
N PHE A 171 -22.48 2.43 -1.07
CA PHE A 171 -21.10 2.46 -0.58
C PHE A 171 -20.31 1.20 -0.97
N ALA A 172 -20.90 0.03 -0.71
CA ALA A 172 -20.28 -1.25 -1.06
C ALA A 172 -20.17 -1.41 -2.59
N ARG A 173 -21.12 -0.85 -3.37
CA ARG A 173 -21.08 -0.88 -4.84
C ARG A 173 -19.90 -0.08 -5.39
N LEU A 174 -19.56 1.07 -4.82
CA LEU A 174 -18.40 1.87 -5.25
C LEU A 174 -17.09 1.06 -5.19
N ILE A 175 -16.89 0.33 -4.09
CA ILE A 175 -15.70 -0.53 -3.90
C ILE A 175 -15.74 -1.72 -4.88
N ARG A 176 -16.86 -2.43 -4.98
CA ARG A 176 -17.00 -3.60 -5.87
C ARG A 176 -16.86 -3.24 -7.35
N ASN A 177 -17.35 -2.07 -7.75
CA ASN A 177 -17.17 -1.56 -9.10
C ASN A 177 -15.70 -1.32 -9.42
N ARG A 178 -14.96 -0.77 -8.45
CA ARG A 178 -13.52 -0.56 -8.58
C ARG A 178 -12.76 -1.88 -8.72
N ALA A 179 -13.21 -2.93 -8.06
CA ALA A 179 -12.65 -4.28 -8.19
C ALA A 179 -12.94 -4.96 -9.56
N GLY A 180 -13.75 -4.34 -10.43
CA GLY A 180 -14.20 -4.97 -11.68
C GLY A 180 -15.09 -6.19 -11.47
N MET A 181 -15.76 -6.30 -10.32
CA MET A 181 -16.61 -7.43 -9.97
C MET A 181 -18.06 -7.26 -10.42
N TYR A 182 -18.78 -8.37 -10.55
CA TYR A 182 -20.20 -8.43 -10.93
C TYR A 182 -20.45 -7.85 -12.33
N MET A 183 -21.25 -6.77 -12.43
CA MET A 183 -21.60 -6.09 -13.67
C MET A 183 -20.64 -4.93 -14.00
N ALA A 184 -19.56 -4.76 -13.23
CA ALA A 184 -18.57 -3.73 -13.46
C ALA A 184 -17.65 -4.07 -14.63
N LYS A 185 -17.05 -3.04 -15.25
CA LYS A 185 -16.06 -3.25 -16.31
C LYS A 185 -14.81 -3.91 -15.71
N PRO A 186 -14.27 -4.97 -16.32
CA PRO A 186 -13.03 -5.57 -15.87
C PRO A 186 -11.86 -4.59 -15.98
N TRP A 187 -10.91 -4.66 -15.05
CA TRP A 187 -9.68 -3.87 -15.12
C TRP A 187 -8.71 -4.47 -16.15
N ASN A 188 -8.65 -3.89 -17.33
CA ASN A 188 -7.75 -4.25 -18.43
C ASN A 188 -7.54 -3.06 -19.37
N ALA A 189 -6.75 -3.24 -20.43
CA ALA A 189 -6.41 -2.19 -21.40
C ALA A 189 -7.61 -1.54 -22.12
N PHE A 190 -8.81 -2.11 -22.04
CA PHE A 190 -10.05 -1.54 -22.59
C PHE A 190 -10.88 -0.79 -21.56
N HIS A 191 -10.47 -0.75 -20.30
CA HIS A 191 -11.14 0.02 -19.26
C HIS A 191 -11.02 1.52 -19.59
N PRO A 192 -12.09 2.32 -19.47
CA PRO A 192 -12.08 3.74 -19.87
C PRO A 192 -11.02 4.56 -19.12
N HIS A 193 -10.72 4.15 -17.89
CA HIS A 193 -9.72 4.79 -17.04
C HIS A 193 -8.36 4.10 -17.05
N TRP A 194 -8.10 3.19 -18.00
CA TRP A 194 -6.80 2.55 -18.10
C TRP A 194 -5.72 3.57 -18.44
N THR A 195 -4.59 3.51 -17.74
CA THR A 195 -3.41 4.34 -18.03
C THR A 195 -2.27 3.48 -18.58
N PHE A 196 -1.48 4.08 -19.46
CA PHE A 196 -0.28 3.44 -20.02
C PHE A 196 1.00 3.88 -19.31
N THR A 197 0.93 5.00 -18.58
CA THR A 197 2.01 5.52 -17.75
C THR A 197 2.24 4.58 -16.56
N PRO A 198 3.37 3.84 -16.52
CA PRO A 198 3.58 2.77 -15.56
C PRO A 198 3.52 3.24 -14.11
N GLU A 199 4.04 4.44 -13.82
CA GLU A 199 4.07 5.01 -12.49
C GLU A 199 2.67 5.31 -11.95
N ILE A 200 1.70 5.61 -12.83
CA ILE A 200 0.29 5.81 -12.49
C ILE A 200 -0.39 4.45 -12.39
N GLN A 201 -0.17 3.56 -13.36
CA GLN A 201 -0.82 2.27 -13.46
C GLN A 201 -0.58 1.37 -12.23
N VAL A 202 0.60 1.44 -11.59
CA VAL A 202 0.87 0.68 -10.36
C VAL A 202 -0.01 1.11 -9.19
N TRP A 203 -0.41 2.39 -9.11
CA TRP A 203 -1.35 2.87 -8.10
C TRP A 203 -2.76 2.37 -8.39
N GLU A 204 -3.23 2.51 -9.62
CA GLU A 204 -4.56 2.08 -10.02
C GLU A 204 -4.72 0.57 -9.82
N SER A 205 -3.73 -0.21 -10.24
CA SER A 205 -3.74 -1.66 -10.11
C SER A 205 -3.76 -2.09 -8.64
N GLU A 206 -3.03 -1.40 -7.77
CA GLU A 206 -3.08 -1.66 -6.33
C GLU A 206 -4.46 -1.33 -5.73
N ILE A 207 -5.07 -0.20 -6.12
CA ILE A 207 -6.41 0.17 -5.67
C ILE A 207 -7.45 -0.86 -6.14
N VAL A 208 -7.40 -1.30 -7.41
CA VAL A 208 -8.30 -2.35 -7.93
C VAL A 208 -8.12 -3.65 -7.14
N ARG A 209 -6.88 -4.07 -6.90
CA ARG A 209 -6.56 -5.28 -6.13
C ARG A 209 -7.10 -5.20 -4.70
N MET A 210 -6.85 -4.09 -4.00
CA MET A 210 -7.36 -3.87 -2.65
C MET A 210 -8.89 -3.83 -2.60
N ALA A 211 -9.52 -3.21 -3.59
CA ALA A 211 -10.97 -3.20 -3.71
C ALA A 211 -11.53 -4.63 -3.88
N GLY A 212 -10.84 -5.49 -4.63
CA GLY A 212 -11.17 -6.91 -4.75
C GLY A 212 -11.11 -7.64 -3.41
N ARG A 213 -10.03 -7.46 -2.65
CA ARG A 213 -9.91 -8.04 -1.30
C ARG A 213 -10.98 -7.52 -0.35
N LEU A 214 -11.27 -6.22 -0.38
CA LEU A 214 -12.36 -5.65 0.41
C LEU A 214 -13.72 -6.26 0.06
N ALA A 215 -14.00 -6.47 -1.22
CA ALA A 215 -15.25 -7.06 -1.68
C ALA A 215 -15.45 -8.53 -1.27
N GLU A 216 -14.38 -9.23 -0.90
CA GLU A 216 -14.43 -10.59 -0.33
C GLU A 216 -14.81 -10.58 1.16
N MET A 217 -14.68 -9.45 1.85
CA MET A 217 -14.94 -9.36 3.29
C MET A 217 -16.45 -9.41 3.58
N PRO A 218 -16.90 -10.08 4.66
CA PRO A 218 -18.33 -10.22 4.97
C PRO A 218 -19.11 -8.89 5.04
N ALA A 219 -18.48 -7.82 5.51
CA ALA A 219 -19.10 -6.49 5.61
C ALA A 219 -19.38 -5.85 4.23
N LEU A 220 -18.63 -6.21 3.18
CA LEU A 220 -18.66 -5.58 1.85
C LEU A 220 -19.05 -6.53 0.72
N ALA A 221 -19.24 -7.82 1.01
CA ALA A 221 -19.70 -8.82 0.07
C ALA A 221 -21.08 -8.45 -0.52
N LEU A 222 -21.47 -9.06 -1.64
CA LEU A 222 -22.73 -8.77 -2.35
C LEU A 222 -23.98 -8.81 -1.45
N MET A 223 -24.00 -9.76 -0.51
CA MET A 223 -25.08 -9.96 0.46
C MET A 223 -24.68 -9.53 1.88
N GLY A 224 -23.57 -8.79 2.01
CA GLY A 224 -23.07 -8.30 3.28
C GLY A 224 -23.97 -7.21 3.87
N GLU A 225 -24.01 -7.13 5.20
CA GLU A 225 -24.90 -6.19 5.90
C GLU A 225 -24.41 -4.74 5.88
N GLY A 226 -23.18 -4.49 5.41
CA GLY A 226 -22.58 -3.15 5.42
C GLY A 226 -22.25 -2.65 6.83
N VAL A 227 -22.13 -3.54 7.81
CA VAL A 227 -21.91 -3.20 9.22
C VAL A 227 -20.42 -3.26 9.56
N PHE A 228 -19.93 -2.22 10.20
CA PHE A 228 -18.53 -2.04 10.60
C PHE A 228 -18.46 -1.57 12.05
N ASP A 229 -17.48 -2.08 12.79
CA ASP A 229 -17.14 -1.54 14.10
C ASP A 229 -15.96 -0.56 13.98
N PHE A 230 -16.27 0.72 14.17
CA PHE A 230 -15.32 1.84 14.13
C PHE A 230 -14.61 2.07 15.48
N TYR A 231 -14.73 1.13 16.43
CA TYR A 231 -13.99 1.23 17.69
C TYR A 231 -12.50 1.26 17.42
N HIS A 232 -11.84 2.29 17.93
CA HIS A 232 -10.42 2.51 17.74
C HIS A 232 -9.75 3.14 18.95
N GLN A 233 -8.45 2.94 19.01
CA GLN A 233 -7.52 3.63 19.90
C GLN A 233 -6.55 4.47 19.06
N VAL A 234 -5.79 5.33 19.74
CA VAL A 234 -4.69 6.08 19.15
C VAL A 234 -3.40 5.50 19.71
N ASP A 235 -2.47 5.10 18.85
CA ASP A 235 -1.15 4.60 19.26
C ASP A 235 -0.22 5.75 19.73
N GLU A 236 0.99 5.40 20.17
CA GLU A 236 1.97 6.36 20.68
C GLU A 236 2.42 7.36 19.60
N GLU A 237 2.36 6.96 18.33
CA GLU A 237 2.67 7.78 17.16
C GLU A 237 1.46 8.58 16.63
N GLY A 238 0.29 8.52 17.29
CA GLY A 238 -0.89 9.29 16.92
C GLY A 238 -1.76 8.67 15.82
N ASN A 239 -1.55 7.41 15.45
CA ASN A 239 -2.32 6.72 14.41
C ASN A 239 -3.52 5.99 14.98
N LEU A 240 -4.54 5.82 14.13
CA LEU A 240 -5.76 5.12 14.47
C LEU A 240 -5.55 3.61 14.38
N VAL A 241 -5.86 2.90 15.46
CA VAL A 241 -5.82 1.44 15.54
C VAL A 241 -7.23 0.92 15.71
N PHE A 242 -7.82 0.43 14.62
CA PHE A 242 -9.16 -0.17 14.63
C PHE A 242 -9.10 -1.64 15.07
N ARG A 243 -10.06 -2.06 15.89
CA ARG A 243 -10.15 -3.45 16.33
C ARG A 243 -10.68 -4.37 15.24
N ASP A 244 -11.74 -3.91 14.56
CA ASP A 244 -12.39 -4.67 13.49
C ASP A 244 -11.51 -4.74 12.24
N GLU A 245 -11.44 -5.93 11.65
CA GLU A 245 -10.61 -6.19 10.48
C GLU A 245 -11.13 -5.48 9.24
N SER A 246 -12.46 -5.45 9.04
CA SER A 246 -13.09 -4.78 7.90
C SER A 246 -12.87 -3.28 7.96
N THR A 247 -12.99 -2.68 9.15
CA THR A 247 -12.69 -1.26 9.35
C THR A 247 -11.21 -0.94 9.16
N ARG A 248 -10.28 -1.77 9.67
CA ARG A 248 -8.84 -1.60 9.40
C ARG A 248 -8.54 -1.63 7.91
N ALA A 249 -9.05 -2.64 7.20
CA ALA A 249 -8.83 -2.78 5.77
C ALA A 249 -9.42 -1.59 5.00
N LEU A 250 -10.63 -1.16 5.35
CA LEU A 250 -11.26 0.02 4.74
C LEU A 250 -10.46 1.30 5.02
N HIS A 251 -9.93 1.47 6.22
CA HIS A 251 -9.08 2.61 6.57
C HIS A 251 -7.81 2.67 5.69
N ILE A 252 -7.13 1.53 5.53
CA ILE A 252 -5.92 1.42 4.70
C ILE A 252 -6.26 1.69 3.23
N PHE A 253 -7.40 1.21 2.74
CA PHE A 253 -7.87 1.51 1.39
C PHE A 253 -8.12 3.01 1.19
N VAL A 254 -8.76 3.68 2.16
CA VAL A 254 -8.93 5.13 2.14
C VAL A 254 -7.59 5.87 2.13
N GLN A 255 -6.60 5.42 2.92
CA GLN A 255 -5.25 5.96 2.87
C GLN A 255 -4.61 5.78 1.50
N MET A 256 -4.87 4.68 0.80
CA MET A 256 -4.38 4.50 -0.58
C MET A 256 -5.00 5.48 -1.58
N LEU A 257 -6.30 5.75 -1.48
CA LEU A 257 -6.96 6.72 -2.33
C LEU A 257 -6.35 8.13 -2.13
N GLU A 258 -6.13 8.51 -0.88
CA GLU A 258 -5.57 9.82 -0.52
C GLU A 258 -4.11 9.96 -0.99
N ARG A 259 -3.31 8.91 -0.81
CA ARG A 259 -1.92 8.91 -1.29
C ARG A 259 -1.83 8.94 -2.82
N PHE A 260 -2.77 8.30 -3.52
CA PHE A 260 -2.79 8.37 -4.99
C PHE A 260 -3.19 9.76 -5.48
N ASP A 261 -4.15 10.42 -4.81
CA ASP A 261 -4.53 11.81 -5.09
C ASP A 261 -3.35 12.79 -4.88
N GLU A 262 -2.62 12.65 -3.78
CA GLU A 262 -1.39 13.40 -3.52
C GLU A 262 -0.34 13.15 -4.62
N PHE A 263 -0.13 11.87 -4.97
CA PHE A 263 0.77 11.50 -6.06
C PHE A 263 0.38 12.17 -7.39
N LEU A 264 -0.89 12.10 -7.80
CA LEU A 264 -1.35 12.72 -9.05
C LEU A 264 -1.24 14.24 -9.04
N THR A 265 -1.41 14.87 -7.88
CA THR A 265 -1.25 16.33 -7.71
C THR A 265 0.20 16.75 -7.96
N ASP A 266 1.15 15.96 -7.45
CA ASP A 266 2.58 16.25 -7.55
C ASP A 266 3.26 15.65 -8.81
N TYR A 267 2.54 14.82 -9.57
CA TYR A 267 3.12 14.06 -10.69
C TYR A 267 3.41 14.98 -11.89
N LYS A 268 4.69 15.09 -12.24
CA LYS A 268 5.19 15.91 -13.36
C LYS A 268 5.61 15.09 -14.59
N GLY A 269 5.23 13.81 -14.62
CA GLY A 269 5.67 12.85 -15.63
C GLY A 269 6.79 11.93 -15.15
N PRO A 270 7.27 11.03 -16.04
CA PRO A 270 8.24 10.01 -15.69
C PRO A 270 9.52 10.62 -15.13
N GLN A 271 10.04 10.05 -14.04
CA GLN A 271 11.35 10.44 -13.55
C GLN A 271 12.40 9.89 -14.53
N GLN A 272 12.92 10.75 -15.41
CA GLN A 272 13.98 10.35 -16.35
C GLN A 272 15.19 9.82 -15.55
N ASN A 273 15.67 8.64 -15.91
CA ASN A 273 16.94 8.14 -15.40
C ASN A 273 18.06 8.99 -15.99
N PRO A 274 18.85 9.74 -15.20
CA PRO A 274 19.94 10.55 -15.72
C PRO A 274 21.05 9.72 -16.41
N TYR A 275 21.01 8.39 -16.29
CA TYR A 275 21.94 7.46 -16.93
C TYR A 275 21.32 6.66 -18.09
N GLY A 276 20.07 6.95 -18.46
CA GLY A 276 19.41 6.34 -19.62
C GLY A 276 19.84 7.02 -20.91
N SER A 277 21.06 6.76 -21.39
CA SER A 277 21.43 7.07 -22.76
C SER A 277 20.46 6.35 -23.68
N SER A 278 19.64 7.09 -24.44
CA SER A 278 18.91 6.52 -25.58
C SER A 278 19.94 5.84 -26.50
N PRO A 279 19.80 4.55 -26.85
CA PRO A 279 20.65 3.93 -27.87
C PRO A 279 20.36 4.50 -29.28
N TYR A 280 19.35 5.36 -29.42
CA TYR A 280 19.07 6.11 -30.63
C TYR A 280 19.30 7.60 -30.36
N GLY A 281 20.52 8.05 -30.68
CA GLY A 281 20.81 9.46 -30.86
C GLY A 281 20.23 9.94 -32.19
N PHE A 282 19.51 11.06 -32.15
CA PHE A 282 19.34 11.94 -33.30
C PHE A 282 20.31 13.12 -33.16
#